data_AF-A0A2I0BBQ8-F1
#
_entry.id   AF-A0A2I0BBQ8-F1
#
_cell.length_a   1.000
_cell.length_b   1.000
_cell.length_c   1.000
_cell.angle_alpha   90.00
_cell.angle_beta   90.00
_cell.angle_gamma   90.00
#
_symmetry.space_group_name_H-M   'P 1'
#
loop_
_entity.id
_entity.type
_entity.pdbx_description
1 polymer ?
#
loop_
_entity_poly.entity_id
_entity_poly.type
_entity_poly.pdbx_seq_one_letter_code
_entity_poly.pdbx_strand_id
1 'polypeptide(L)' 'MEKIAFTRICVRVNLTQPLKPGVWINGPRGKFFQRVEYESITVACFKCGVVGHRDHNCPLLRPQKKLIQAPALPCSPLTI' A
#
# COMPACT_ATOMS: atom_id res chain seq x y z
N MET A 1 -23.73 -36.31 1.35
CA MET A 1 -23.86 -34.87 1.65
C MET A 1 -22.48 -34.25 1.65
N GLU A 2 -22.20 -33.38 0.69
CA GLU A 2 -20.91 -32.69 0.58
C GLU A 2 -20.90 -31.52 1.58
N LYS A 3 -19.97 -31.53 2.54
CA LYS A 3 -19.85 -30.47 3.54
C LYS A 3 -19.06 -29.30 2.95
N ILE A 4 -19.70 -28.16 2.78
CA ILE A 4 -19.02 -26.92 2.43
C ILE A 4 -18.52 -26.27 3.72
N ALA A 5 -17.21 -26.04 3.82
CA ALA A 5 -16.58 -25.34 4.94
C ALA A 5 -16.03 -24.00 4.47
N PHE A 6 -16.34 -22.94 5.20
CA PHE A 6 -15.81 -21.60 4.95
C PHE A 6 -14.90 -21.18 6.10
N THR A 7 -13.79 -20.53 5.77
CA THR A 7 -12.89 -19.93 6.76
C THR A 7 -12.69 -18.45 6.44
N ARG A 8 -12.48 -17.64 7.48
CA ARG A 8 -12.13 -16.23 7.36
C ARG A 8 -10.80 -16.02 8.07
N ILE A 9 -9.91 -15.28 7.43
CA ILE A 9 -8.56 -15.03 7.94
C ILE A 9 -8.37 -13.53 8.03
N CYS A 10 -7.84 -13.06 9.16
CA CYS A 10 -7.40 -11.68 9.29
C CYS A 10 -5.97 -11.56 8.78
N VAL A 11 -5.73 -10.62 7.86
CA VAL A 11 -4.40 -10.33 7.32
C VAL A 11 -4.07 -8.86 7.52
N ARG A 12 -2.79 -8.56 7.78
CA ARG A 12 -2.30 -7.18 7.79
C ARG A 12 -1.88 -6.80 6.38
N VAL A 13 -2.42 -5.70 5.88
CA VAL A 13 -2.10 -5.16 4.55
C VAL A 13 -1.41 -3.82 4.73
N ASN A 14 -0.33 -3.60 3.99
CA ASN A 14 0.35 -2.31 4.00
C ASN A 14 -0.39 -1.32 3.09
N LEU A 15 -1.10 -0.37 3.70
CA LEU A 15 -1.88 0.64 3.00
C LEU A 15 -1.06 1.82 2.46
N THR A 16 0.23 1.91 2.79
CA THR A 16 1.14 2.91 2.21
C THR A 16 1.59 2.55 0.79
N GLN A 17 1.28 1.32 0.36
CA GLN A 17 1.53 0.82 -0.98
C GLN A 17 0.21 0.75 -1.78
N PRO A 18 0.29 0.75 -3.12
CA PRO A 18 -0.89 0.55 -3.96
C PRO A 18 -1.58 -0.79 -3.64
N LEU A 19 -2.90 -0.74 -3.52
CA LEU A 19 -3.72 -1.93 -3.33
C LEU A 19 -3.54 -2.88 -4.51
N LYS A 20 -3.24 -4.15 -4.21
CA LYS A 20 -3.03 -5.15 -5.26
C LYS A 20 -4.39 -5.62 -5.80
N PRO A 21 -4.59 -5.68 -7.12
CA PRO A 21 -5.85 -6.14 -7.73
C PRO A 21 -6.10 -7.64 -7.52
N GLY A 22 -5.04 -8.38 -7.16
CA GLY A 22 -5.10 -9.79 -6.87
C GLY A 22 -3.74 -10.34 -6.48
N VAL A 23 -3.73 -11.60 -6.10
CA VAL A 23 -2.54 -12.34 -5.69
C VAL A 23 -2.44 -13.64 -6.47
N TRP A 24 -1.22 -14.01 -6.83
CA TRP A 24 -0.95 -15.34 -7.37
C TRP A 24 -0.81 -16.33 -6.23
N ILE A 25 -1.61 -17.39 -6.26
CA ILE A 25 -1.62 -18.44 -5.25
C ILE A 25 -1.12 -19.73 -5.90
N ASN A 26 -0.19 -20.40 -5.24
CA ASN A 26 0.23 -21.74 -5.62
C ASN A 26 -0.69 -22.74 -4.89
N GLY A 27 -1.56 -23.41 -5.64
CA GLY A 27 -2.44 -24.44 -5.11
C GLY A 27 -2.03 -25.85 -5.52
N PRO A 28 -2.70 -26.88 -4.99
CA PRO A 28 -2.43 -28.28 -5.33
C PRO A 28 -2.61 -28.60 -6.83
N ARG A 29 -3.47 -27.84 -7.51
CA ARG A 29 -3.77 -27.97 -8.95
C ARG A 29 -2.98 -26.98 -9.82
N GLY A 30 -1.92 -26.39 -9.27
CA GLY A 30 -1.09 -25.40 -9.94
C GLY A 30 -1.36 -23.96 -9.49
N LYS A 31 -0.71 -23.03 -10.19
CA LYS A 31 -0.73 -21.60 -9.88
C LYS A 31 -1.94 -20.92 -10.52
N PHE A 32 -2.69 -20.17 -9.74
CA PHE A 32 -3.85 -19.42 -10.22
C PHE A 32 -3.87 -17.99 -9.66
N PHE A 33 -4.53 -17.08 -10.38
CA PHE A 33 -4.67 -15.69 -9.97
C PHE A 33 -5.99 -15.50 -9.20
N GLN A 34 -5.89 -15.14 -7.94
CA GLN A 34 -7.04 -14.81 -7.11
C GLN A 34 -7.23 -13.29 -7.12
N ARG A 35 -8.38 -12.83 -7.62
CA ARG A 35 -8.78 -11.42 -7.51
C ARG A 35 -9.05 -11.07 -6.04
N VAL A 36 -8.63 -9.88 -5.64
CA VAL A 36 -8.87 -9.34 -4.31
C VAL A 36 -9.85 -8.18 -4.45
N GLU A 37 -10.98 -8.32 -3.78
CA GLU A 37 -11.99 -7.27 -3.67
C GLU A 37 -11.86 -6.61 -2.31
N TYR A 38 -11.77 -5.29 -2.32
CA TYR A 38 -11.68 -4.50 -1.11
C TYR A 38 -13.01 -3.83 -0.84
N GLU A 39 -13.60 -4.16 0.30
CA GLU A 39 -14.84 -3.55 0.76
C GLU A 39 -14.55 -2.48 1.82
N SER A 40 -15.44 -1.49 1.93
CA SER A 40 -15.41 -0.47 2.99
C SER A 40 -14.13 0.37 3.09
N ILE A 41 -13.37 0.53 2.00
CA ILE A 41 -12.26 1.48 1.95
C ILE A 41 -12.80 2.89 1.75
N THR A 42 -12.59 3.76 2.74
CA THR A 42 -13.16 5.11 2.77
C THR A 42 -12.56 6.05 1.73
N VAL A 43 -11.24 6.06 1.57
CA VAL A 43 -10.52 6.97 0.67
C VAL A 43 -9.38 6.24 -0.03
N ALA A 44 -9.65 5.73 -1.23
CA ALA A 44 -8.62 5.21 -2.14
C ALA A 44 -8.36 6.20 -3.28
N CYS A 45 -7.09 6.36 -3.66
CA CYS A 45 -6.69 7.13 -4.83
C CYS A 45 -6.69 6.24 -6.07
N PHE A 46 -7.46 6.58 -7.10
CA PHE A 46 -7.52 5.81 -8.36
C PHE A 46 -6.33 6.09 -9.29
N LYS A 47 -5.54 7.13 -9.00
CA LYS A 47 -4.32 7.45 -9.75
C LYS A 47 -3.11 6.62 -9.32
N CYS A 48 -2.91 6.43 -8.02
CA CYS A 48 -1.75 5.71 -7.48
C CYS A 48 -2.11 4.42 -6.73
N GLY A 49 -3.39 4.15 -6.48
CA GLY A 49 -3.87 2.94 -5.80
C GLY A 49 -3.68 2.93 -4.28
N VAL A 50 -3.15 4.01 -3.68
CA VAL A 50 -2.84 4.10 -2.24
C VAL A 50 -4.05 4.64 -1.47
N VAL A 51 -4.24 4.17 -0.24
CA VAL A 51 -5.30 4.64 0.67
C VAL A 51 -4.86 5.91 1.41
N GLY A 52 -5.82 6.80 1.71
CA GLY A 52 -5.61 7.97 2.56
C GLY A 52 -5.67 9.32 1.84
N HIS A 53 -5.81 9.35 0.51
CA HIS A 53 -6.01 10.58 -0.25
C HIS A 53 -6.87 10.37 -1.50
N ARG A 54 -7.48 11.45 -1.98
CA ARG A 54 -8.21 11.47 -3.26
C ARG A 54 -7.28 11.86 -4.39
N ASP A 55 -7.72 11.58 -5.62
CA ASP A 55 -6.98 11.85 -6.85
C ASP A 55 -6.41 13.27 -6.94
N HIS A 56 -7.16 14.31 -6.55
CA HIS A 56 -6.69 15.70 -6.60
C HIS A 56 -5.50 15.99 -5.68
N ASN A 57 -5.34 15.20 -4.62
CA ASN A 57 -4.23 15.30 -3.66
C ASN A 57 -3.16 14.23 -3.89
N CYS A 58 -3.16 13.57 -5.05
CA CYS A 58 -2.20 12.52 -5.36
C CYS A 58 -0.77 13.06 -5.42
N PRO A 59 0.19 12.48 -4.68
CA PRO A 59 1.60 12.89 -4.70
C PRO A 59 2.23 12.78 -6.09
N LEU A 60 1.74 11.88 -6.94
CA LEU A 60 2.22 11.73 -8.32
C LEU A 60 1.84 12.91 -9.22
N LEU A 61 0.83 13.70 -8.86
CA LEU A 61 0.43 14.88 -9.63
C LEU A 61 1.31 16.10 -9.33
N ARG A 62 1.99 16.12 -8.18
CA ARG A 62 2.96 17.16 -7.89
C ARG A 62 4.33 16.62 -8.29
N PRO A 63 5.06 17.29 -9.20
CA PRO A 63 6.48 17.00 -9.33
C PRO A 63 7.09 17.16 -7.94
N GLN A 64 7.59 16.08 -7.35
CA GLN A 64 8.35 16.19 -6.11
C GLN A 64 9.53 17.10 -6.42
N LYS A 65 9.50 18.34 -5.93
CA LYS A 65 10.73 19.07 -5.68
C LYS A 65 11.49 18.18 -4.73
N LYS A 66 12.49 17.44 -5.23
CA LYS A 66 13.46 16.76 -4.37
C LYS A 66 13.93 17.82 -3.39
N LEU A 67 13.53 17.70 -2.13
CA LEU A 67 14.17 18.43 -1.07
C LEU A 67 15.60 17.90 -1.10
N ILE A 68 16.49 18.69 -1.68
CA ILE A 68 17.93 18.48 -1.55
C ILE A 68 18.13 18.44 -0.04
N GLN A 69 18.39 17.24 0.51
CA GLN A 69 18.76 17.12 1.90
C GLN A 69 20.05 17.92 2.03
N ALA A 70 19.96 19.10 2.64
CA ALA A 70 21.15 19.79 3.08
C ALA A 70 21.87 18.82 4.03
N PRO A 71 23.16 18.54 3.84
CA PRO A 71 23.90 17.71 4.77
C PRO A 71 23.74 18.30 6.16
N ALA A 72 23.35 17.47 7.12
CA ALA A 72 23.22 17.88 8.51
C ALA A 72 24.57 18.47 8.95
N LEU A 73 24.59 19.79 9.18
CA LEU A 73 25.75 20.44 9.78
C LEU A 73 25.90 19.85 11.19
N PRO A 74 27.07 19.29 11.55
CA PRO A 74 27.29 18.86 12.92
C PRO A 74 27.29 20.10 13.81
N CYS A 75 26.40 20.14 14.80
CA CYS A 75 26.49 21.10 15.89
C CYS A 75 27.74 20.78 16.70
N SER A 76 28.82 21.54 16.51
CA SER A 76 29.93 21.57 17.45
C SER A 76 29.47 22.28 18.72
N PRO A 77 29.64 21.69 19.92
CA PRO A 77 29.43 22.41 21.17
C PRO A 77 30.52 23.47 21.32
N LEU A 78 30.11 24.70 21.62
CA LEU A 78 31.00 25.75 22.10
C LEU A 78 31.50 25.34 23.49
N THR A 79 32.77 24.95 23.58
CA THR A 79 33.46 24.85 24.86
C THR A 79 33.82 26.26 25.31
N ILE A 80 33.46 26.59 26.56
CA ILE A 80 33.82 27.84 27.26
C ILE A 80 35.32 27.87 27.52
#